data_AF-A0A2S8WFS8-F1
#
_entry.id   AF-A0A2S8WFS8-F1
#
_cell.length_a   1.000
_cell.length_b   1.000
_cell.length_c   1.000
_cell.angle_alpha   90.00
_cell.angle_beta   90.00
_cell.angle_gamma   90.00
#
_symmetry.space_group_name_H-M   'P 1'
#
loop_
_entity.id
_entity.type
_entity.pdbx_description
1 polymer ?
#
loop_
_entity_poly.entity_id
_entity_poly.type
_entity_poly.pdbx_seq_one_letter_code
_entity_poly.pdbx_strand_id
1 'polypeptide(L)'
;MSKSKSKAATSRSGHPARRSSDGASVFEQPVRNAMAQYVAQLRAFFNERHTATDTEAGIEGLVTLLTVHSRLRNKISVTELEHDALATQFADLRAIGDDVAIACASILKEFALFLAETGKWSGTVEEFRAVFDLISAQSGESPIAVHELDEATADEKWAKLEMVATARKLLAWVGEGRAVAPNGLLLESELVSAAAAIGLDIVFDAQAASAPLLWEPVSGTSIGSLAQLPKLGAYWDALLRAGLLTKQDELAVPTPVVSDALLADTGFGARGIKDIIAEGIYAHILLNAIGPESDHTITQMAAALLSKAGSNNPPRTQVAFQIPGVEDLEPEQAHLQPLFEKTIPGAEAIIKALEAEGLVRIGKHLRVPRVLRASLERALTRIAEEVLG
;
A
#
# COMPACT_ATOMS: atom_id res chain seq x y z
N MET A 1 60.74 -18.97 52.93
CA MET A 1 59.35 -19.43 53.12
C MET A 1 58.55 -19.00 51.91
N SER A 2 58.17 -19.95 51.05
CA SER A 2 57.70 -19.72 49.69
C SER A 2 56.35 -20.41 49.47
N LYS A 3 55.37 -19.61 49.02
CA LYS A 3 54.23 -19.89 48.13
C LYS A 3 53.53 -21.25 48.22
N SER A 4 52.27 -21.22 48.68
CA SER A 4 51.22 -22.16 48.26
C SER A 4 50.22 -21.39 47.38
N LYS A 5 50.14 -21.78 46.10
CA LYS A 5 49.10 -21.35 45.14
C LYS A 5 47.98 -22.38 45.18
N SER A 6 46.75 -21.99 45.52
CA SER A 6 45.55 -22.80 45.28
C SER A 6 44.83 -22.34 44.01
N LYS A 7 44.26 -23.33 43.33
CA LYS A 7 43.74 -23.35 41.96
C LYS A 7 42.50 -22.47 41.74
N ALA A 8 42.35 -22.07 40.48
CA ALA A 8 41.20 -21.42 39.89
C ALA A 8 39.91 -22.28 40.02
N ALA A 9 38.82 -21.61 40.38
CA ALA A 9 37.45 -22.06 40.16
C ALA A 9 36.76 -21.02 39.27
N THR A 10 36.28 -21.48 38.13
CA THR A 10 35.53 -20.78 37.09
C THR A 10 34.18 -20.29 37.61
N SER A 11 33.92 -18.99 37.54
CA SER A 11 32.58 -18.42 37.74
C SER A 11 31.82 -18.38 36.41
N ARG A 12 30.69 -19.09 36.39
CA ARG A 12 29.66 -19.07 35.36
C ARG A 12 28.92 -17.73 35.35
N SER A 13 28.66 -17.24 34.15
CA SER A 13 27.48 -16.48 33.68
C SER A 13 26.62 -15.74 34.73
N GLY A 14 26.68 -14.41 34.69
CA GLY A 14 25.62 -13.52 35.20
C GLY A 14 25.13 -12.62 34.08
N HIS A 15 23.87 -12.80 33.66
CA HIS A 15 23.18 -11.95 32.70
C HIS A 15 23.21 -10.46 33.10
N PRO A 16 23.46 -9.52 32.18
CA PRO A 16 23.35 -8.09 32.42
C PRO A 16 21.87 -7.67 32.35
N ALA A 17 21.05 -8.19 33.26
CA ALA A 17 19.64 -7.81 33.41
C ALA A 17 19.34 -7.61 34.90
N ARG A 18 20.05 -6.65 35.53
CA ARG A 18 19.68 -6.05 36.81
C ARG A 18 20.49 -4.78 37.03
N ARG A 19 20.11 -3.71 36.34
CA ARG A 19 20.19 -2.37 36.92
C ARG A 19 18.77 -1.96 37.23
N SER A 20 18.52 -1.87 38.53
CA SER A 20 17.33 -1.32 39.16
C SER A 20 17.07 0.10 38.66
N SER A 21 15.80 0.35 38.38
CA SER A 21 15.15 1.65 38.23
C SER A 21 15.54 2.60 39.37
N ASP A 22 16.16 3.73 39.03
CA ASP A 22 16.08 5.02 39.71
C ASP A 22 16.94 6.02 38.92
N GLY A 23 16.28 6.82 38.07
CA GLY A 23 16.94 7.84 37.27
C GLY A 23 16.07 8.22 36.09
N ALA A 24 15.28 9.29 36.24
CA ALA A 24 14.67 9.97 35.10
C ALA A 24 15.76 10.22 34.05
N SER A 25 15.46 9.97 32.77
CA SER A 25 16.41 10.26 31.69
C SER A 25 16.90 11.70 31.82
N VAL A 26 18.19 11.95 31.61
CA VAL A 26 18.76 13.32 31.62
C VAL A 26 18.00 14.27 30.69
N PHE A 27 17.29 13.70 29.70
CA PHE A 27 16.45 14.42 28.74
C PHE A 27 14.97 14.57 29.16
N GLU A 28 14.45 13.74 30.07
CA GLU A 28 13.01 13.73 30.37
C GLU A 28 12.53 15.03 31.03
N GLN A 29 13.19 15.46 32.12
CA GLN A 29 12.81 16.70 32.81
C GLN A 29 12.97 17.93 31.90
N PRO A 30 14.06 18.07 31.12
CA PRO A 30 14.14 19.14 30.12
C PRO A 30 13.06 19.10 29.04
N VAL A 31 12.69 17.92 28.53
CA VAL A 31 11.60 17.78 27.54
C VAL A 31 10.26 18.16 28.15
N ARG A 32 9.95 17.73 29.38
CA ARG A 32 8.73 18.14 30.11
C ARG A 32 8.68 19.66 30.30
N ASN A 33 9.79 20.26 30.68
CA ASN A 33 9.88 21.72 30.83
C ASN A 33 9.67 22.45 29.49
N ALA A 34 10.24 21.93 28.39
CA ALA A 34 10.05 22.49 27.05
C ALA A 34 8.60 22.35 26.56
N MET A 35 7.94 21.23 26.89
CA MET A 35 6.54 20.97 26.57
C MET A 35 5.56 21.83 27.38
N ALA A 36 5.91 22.22 28.62
CA ALA A 36 4.99 22.86 29.57
C ALA A 36 4.22 24.06 29.01
N GLN A 37 4.85 24.87 28.15
CA GLN A 37 4.23 26.03 27.51
C GLN A 37 3.16 25.66 26.45
N TYR A 38 3.16 24.42 25.94
CA TYR A 38 2.25 23.93 24.91
C TYR A 38 1.14 23.04 25.47
N VAL A 39 1.32 22.44 26.66
CA VAL A 39 0.41 21.42 27.22
C VAL A 39 -1.05 21.85 27.24
N ALA A 40 -1.35 23.10 27.63
CA ALA A 40 -2.74 23.57 27.69
C ALA A 40 -3.40 23.63 26.30
N GLN A 41 -2.67 24.08 25.27
CA GLN A 41 -3.17 24.16 23.90
C GLN A 41 -3.23 22.77 23.25
N LEU A 42 -2.21 21.95 23.49
CA LEU A 42 -2.18 20.57 23.01
C LEU A 42 -3.32 19.73 23.59
N ARG A 43 -3.60 19.89 24.88
CA ARG A 43 -4.75 19.24 25.55
C ARG A 43 -6.07 19.68 24.94
N ALA A 44 -6.25 20.97 24.67
CA ALA A 44 -7.45 21.45 23.98
C ALA A 44 -7.58 20.82 22.58
N PHE A 45 -6.47 20.77 21.83
CA PHE A 45 -6.42 20.17 20.49
C PHE A 45 -6.74 18.66 20.49
N PHE A 46 -6.22 17.89 21.45
CA PHE A 46 -6.50 16.44 21.57
C PHE A 46 -7.93 16.17 22.03
N ASN A 47 -8.48 16.96 22.97
CA ASN A 47 -9.84 16.79 23.47
C ASN A 47 -10.93 17.03 22.39
N GLU A 48 -10.60 17.67 21.26
CA GLU A 48 -11.53 17.76 20.11
C GLU A 48 -11.76 16.41 19.45
N ARG A 49 -10.83 15.46 19.62
CA ARG A 49 -10.76 14.19 18.87
C ARG A 49 -10.80 12.96 19.78
N HIS A 50 -10.43 13.12 21.06
CA HIS A 50 -10.23 12.03 22.01
C HIS A 50 -10.94 12.28 23.34
N THR A 51 -11.11 11.23 24.14
CA THR A 51 -11.59 11.40 25.51
C THR A 51 -10.53 12.09 26.38
N ALA A 52 -10.94 12.66 27.52
CA ALA A 52 -10.00 13.30 28.45
C ALA A 52 -8.95 12.31 28.99
N THR A 53 -9.34 11.06 29.25
CA THR A 53 -8.43 10.01 29.72
C THR A 53 -7.39 9.66 28.66
N ASP A 54 -7.83 9.48 27.41
CA ASP A 54 -6.93 9.17 26.29
C ASP A 54 -6.01 10.34 25.96
N THR A 55 -6.49 11.58 26.13
CA THR A 55 -5.69 12.80 25.97
C THR A 55 -4.53 12.85 26.95
N GLU A 56 -4.74 12.59 28.24
CA GLU A 56 -3.64 12.58 29.22
C GLU A 56 -2.65 11.44 28.94
N ALA A 57 -3.16 10.26 28.57
CA ALA A 57 -2.30 9.13 28.18
C ALA A 57 -1.47 9.45 26.93
N GLY A 58 -2.06 10.10 25.92
CA GLY A 58 -1.40 10.55 24.71
C GLY A 58 -0.32 11.59 24.96
N ILE A 59 -0.58 12.56 25.86
CA ILE A 59 0.42 13.58 26.24
C ILE A 59 1.62 12.94 26.96
N GLU A 60 1.37 11.99 27.88
CA GLU A 60 2.46 11.27 28.55
C GLU A 60 3.25 10.35 27.60
N GLY A 61 2.56 9.68 26.67
CA GLY A 61 3.18 8.93 25.59
C GLY A 61 4.06 9.83 24.71
N LEU A 62 3.57 11.02 24.36
CA LEU A 62 4.31 12.00 23.57
C LEU A 62 5.57 12.49 24.29
N VAL A 63 5.51 12.78 25.59
CA VAL A 63 6.71 13.16 26.37
C VAL A 63 7.77 12.06 26.29
N THR A 64 7.36 10.80 26.37
CA THR A 64 8.26 9.66 26.24
C THR A 64 8.90 9.62 24.84
N LEU A 65 8.11 9.79 23.79
CA LEU A 65 8.58 9.78 22.41
C LEU A 65 9.54 10.94 22.12
N LEU A 66 9.23 12.15 22.59
CA LEU A 66 10.11 13.32 22.45
C LEU A 66 11.39 13.20 23.28
N THR A 67 11.35 12.48 24.40
CA THR A 67 12.54 12.18 25.20
C THR A 67 13.49 11.24 24.47
N VAL A 68 12.97 10.19 23.84
CA VAL A 68 13.77 9.27 23.01
C VAL A 68 14.34 10.01 21.80
N HIS A 69 13.52 10.81 21.13
CA HIS A 69 13.93 11.62 19.99
C HIS A 69 15.05 12.61 20.34
N SER A 70 14.90 13.33 21.45
CA SER A 70 15.91 14.29 21.94
C SER A 70 17.22 13.59 22.30
N ARG A 71 17.15 12.36 22.81
CA ARG A 71 18.33 11.54 23.11
C ARG A 71 19.08 11.14 21.84
N LEU A 72 18.38 10.69 20.81
CA LEU A 72 18.99 10.28 19.54
C LEU A 72 19.72 11.43 18.84
N ARG A 73 19.20 12.66 19.00
CA ARG A 73 19.78 13.88 18.42
C ARG A 73 20.79 14.57 19.32
N ASN A 74 20.88 14.18 20.59
CA ASN A 74 21.60 14.89 21.63
C ASN A 74 21.22 16.39 21.70
N LYS A 75 19.94 16.71 21.47
CA LYS A 75 19.39 18.08 21.40
C LYS A 75 17.98 18.10 21.98
N ILE A 76 17.71 19.03 22.90
CA ILE A 76 16.37 19.22 23.46
C ILE A 76 15.59 20.19 22.56
N SER A 77 14.64 19.65 21.79
CA SER A 77 13.69 20.44 21.02
C SER A 77 12.38 19.67 20.89
N VAL A 78 11.26 20.36 21.09
CA VAL A 78 9.91 19.78 21.01
C VAL A 78 9.09 20.36 19.85
N THR A 79 9.62 21.36 19.16
CA THR A 79 8.99 22.03 18.01
C THR A 79 9.64 21.68 16.68
N GLU A 80 10.69 20.86 16.72
CA GLU A 80 11.49 20.43 15.59
C GLU A 80 11.71 18.93 15.73
N LEU A 81 11.39 18.18 14.69
CA LEU A 81 11.69 16.76 14.60
C LEU A 81 12.68 16.55 13.44
N GLU A 82 13.65 15.65 13.62
CA GLU A 82 14.63 15.33 12.58
C GLU A 82 14.30 13.97 11.99
N HIS A 83 14.31 13.88 10.67
CA HIS A 83 13.92 12.68 9.94
C HIS A 83 14.73 11.44 10.35
N ASP A 84 16.07 11.53 10.38
CA ASP A 84 16.93 10.36 10.61
C ASP A 84 16.84 9.82 12.04
N ALA A 85 16.68 10.73 13.01
CA ALA A 85 16.43 10.36 14.39
C ALA A 85 15.06 9.68 14.55
N LEU A 86 14.01 10.18 13.88
CA LEU A 86 12.71 9.52 13.87
C LEU A 86 12.76 8.15 13.19
N ALA A 87 13.49 8.01 12.08
CA ALA A 87 13.64 6.73 11.39
C ALA A 87 14.29 5.68 12.29
N THR A 88 15.34 6.08 13.02
CA THR A 88 16.00 5.25 14.04
C THR A 88 15.03 4.89 15.16
N GLN A 89 14.29 5.87 15.68
CA GLN A 89 13.30 5.66 16.74
C GLN A 89 12.20 4.69 16.32
N PHE A 90 11.69 4.77 15.09
CA PHE A 90 10.68 3.84 14.59
C PHE A 90 11.23 2.43 14.38
N ALA A 91 12.49 2.29 13.96
CA ALA A 91 13.15 0.98 13.91
C ALA A 91 13.23 0.34 15.31
N ASP A 92 13.60 1.13 16.33
CA ASP A 92 13.62 0.66 17.73
C ASP A 92 12.22 0.28 18.24
N LEU A 93 11.19 1.06 17.90
CA LEU A 93 9.80 0.78 18.28
C LEU A 93 9.28 -0.51 17.63
N ARG A 94 9.59 -0.74 16.34
CA ARG A 94 9.21 -1.99 15.66
C ARG A 94 9.88 -3.22 16.26
N ALA A 95 11.12 -3.09 16.74
CA ALA A 95 11.79 -4.18 17.46
C ALA A 95 11.06 -4.56 18.77
N ILE A 96 10.24 -3.67 19.32
CA ILE A 96 9.36 -3.94 20.46
C ILE A 96 8.03 -4.56 19.99
N GLY A 97 7.48 -4.07 18.87
CA GLY A 97 6.34 -4.64 18.15
C GLY A 97 5.70 -3.64 17.20
N ASP A 98 5.11 -4.13 16.11
CA ASP A 98 4.53 -3.27 15.05
C ASP A 98 3.36 -2.42 15.56
N ASP A 99 2.48 -2.99 16.39
CA ASP A 99 1.37 -2.24 17.01
C ASP A 99 1.85 -1.07 17.87
N VAL A 100 3.01 -1.24 18.53
CA VAL A 100 3.63 -0.19 19.35
C VAL A 100 4.16 0.92 18.46
N ALA A 101 4.84 0.57 17.36
CA ALA A 101 5.33 1.55 16.39
C ALA A 101 4.18 2.36 15.76
N ILE A 102 3.09 1.69 15.39
CA ILE A 102 1.89 2.31 14.82
C ILE A 102 1.24 3.28 15.82
N ALA A 103 0.98 2.84 17.05
CA ALA A 103 0.37 3.68 18.08
C ALA A 103 1.23 4.92 18.39
N CYS A 104 2.55 4.75 18.48
CA CYS A 104 3.48 5.84 18.70
C CYS A 104 3.56 6.81 17.50
N ALA A 105 3.48 6.30 16.28
CA ALA A 105 3.44 7.12 15.07
C ALA A 105 2.15 7.97 15.02
N SER A 106 1.00 7.42 15.39
CA SER A 106 -0.26 8.17 15.45
C SER A 106 -0.19 9.34 16.44
N ILE A 107 0.38 9.13 17.63
CA ILE A 107 0.60 10.19 18.63
C ILE A 107 1.52 11.30 18.08
N LEU A 108 2.64 10.92 17.45
CA LEU A 108 3.58 11.87 16.83
C LEU A 108 2.95 12.63 15.66
N LYS A 109 2.05 12.00 14.90
CA LYS A 109 1.35 12.60 13.77
C LYS A 109 0.43 13.72 14.24
N GLU A 110 -0.40 13.44 15.25
CA GLU A 110 -1.30 14.45 15.83
C GLU A 110 -0.51 15.62 16.43
N PHE A 111 0.63 15.32 17.05
CA PHE A 111 1.52 16.36 17.54
C PHE A 111 2.14 17.21 16.41
N ALA A 112 2.58 16.58 15.31
CA ALA A 112 3.09 17.30 14.15
C ALA A 112 2.00 18.19 13.52
N LEU A 113 0.75 17.71 13.42
CA LEU A 113 -0.39 18.52 12.99
C LEU A 113 -0.64 19.70 13.92
N PHE A 114 -0.64 19.48 15.23
CA PHE A 114 -0.75 20.55 16.22
C PHE A 114 0.32 21.62 16.00
N LEU A 115 1.59 21.23 15.83
CA LEU A 115 2.68 22.18 15.58
C LEU A 115 2.49 22.97 14.29
N ALA A 116 1.99 22.33 13.22
CA ALA A 116 1.73 22.99 11.95
C ALA A 116 0.55 23.98 12.03
N GLU A 117 -0.59 23.54 12.58
CA GLU A 117 -1.80 24.35 12.67
C GLU A 117 -1.64 25.55 13.60
N THR A 118 -0.85 25.40 14.67
CA THR A 118 -0.57 26.48 15.62
C THR A 118 0.64 27.36 15.23
N GLY A 119 1.29 27.07 14.09
CA GLY A 119 2.49 27.78 13.64
C GLY A 119 3.66 27.68 14.62
N LYS A 120 3.76 26.56 15.34
CA LYS A 120 4.80 26.28 16.35
C LYS A 120 5.92 25.39 15.83
N TRP A 121 5.79 24.82 14.63
CA TRP A 121 6.89 24.14 13.95
C TRP A 121 8.06 25.10 13.73
N SER A 122 9.26 24.73 14.18
CA SER A 122 10.45 25.57 14.11
C SER A 122 11.44 25.17 13.00
N GLY A 123 11.19 24.06 12.30
CA GLY A 123 11.96 23.65 11.12
C GLY A 123 11.46 24.29 9.82
N THR A 124 12.05 23.90 8.71
CA THR A 124 11.59 24.28 7.36
C THR A 124 10.33 23.52 6.95
N VAL A 125 9.66 23.97 5.88
CA VAL A 125 8.47 23.29 5.33
C VAL A 125 8.87 21.94 4.73
N GLU A 126 10.05 21.87 4.12
CA GLU A 126 10.63 20.67 3.56
C GLU A 126 10.94 19.64 4.64
N GLU A 127 11.54 20.08 5.76
CA GLU A 127 11.77 19.23 6.95
C GLU A 127 10.45 18.74 7.56
N PHE A 128 9.45 19.62 7.68
CA PHE A 128 8.12 19.23 8.15
C PHE A 128 7.54 18.12 7.27
N ARG A 129 7.60 18.29 5.95
CA ARG A 129 7.06 17.32 5.00
C ARG A 129 7.76 15.98 5.10
N ALA A 130 9.10 15.96 5.15
CA ALA A 130 9.87 14.72 5.28
C ALA A 130 9.52 13.96 6.56
N VAL A 131 9.43 14.68 7.69
CA VAL A 131 9.02 14.13 8.98
C VAL A 131 7.58 13.61 8.93
N PHE A 132 6.66 14.38 8.37
CA PHE A 132 5.25 14.04 8.32
C PHE A 132 4.97 12.85 7.40
N ASP A 133 5.66 12.76 6.26
CA ASP A 133 5.59 11.63 5.34
C ASP A 133 6.13 10.35 6.02
N LEU A 134 7.26 10.45 6.74
CA LEU A 134 7.81 9.34 7.53
C LEU A 134 6.80 8.88 8.59
N ILE A 135 6.32 9.78 9.45
CA ILE A 135 5.36 9.44 10.51
C ILE A 135 4.08 8.82 9.92
N SER A 136 3.57 9.37 8.81
CA SER A 136 2.37 8.86 8.16
C SER A 136 2.55 7.43 7.67
N ALA A 137 3.69 7.12 7.06
CA ALA A 137 4.04 5.75 6.65
C ALA A 137 4.14 4.77 7.84
N GLN A 138 4.43 5.28 9.04
CA GLN A 138 4.56 4.48 10.26
C GLN A 138 3.25 4.34 11.03
N SER A 139 2.33 5.31 10.90
CA SER A 139 1.04 5.36 11.60
C SER A 139 0.01 4.34 11.10
N GLY A 140 0.34 3.54 10.09
CA GLY A 140 -0.60 2.60 9.47
C GLY A 140 -1.76 3.28 8.74
N GLU A 141 -1.93 4.60 8.84
CA GLU A 141 -2.91 5.35 8.05
C GLU A 141 -2.49 5.35 6.58
N SER A 142 -3.34 4.79 5.74
CA SER A 142 -3.10 4.76 4.32
C SER A 142 -2.94 6.16 3.76
N PRO A 143 -1.93 6.40 2.90
CA PRO A 143 -1.80 7.65 2.15
C PRO A 143 -2.99 7.91 1.20
N ILE A 144 -3.84 6.91 0.99
CA ILE A 144 -5.06 7.00 0.19
C ILE A 144 -6.16 7.67 1.02
N ALA A 145 -6.71 8.76 0.49
CA ALA A 145 -7.78 9.47 1.16
C ALA A 145 -9.14 8.85 0.80
N VAL A 146 -9.57 7.85 1.58
CA VAL A 146 -10.89 7.24 1.45
C VAL A 146 -11.93 8.19 2.05
N HIS A 147 -12.77 8.76 1.20
CA HIS A 147 -13.87 9.63 1.62
C HIS A 147 -15.18 8.87 1.43
N GLU A 148 -16.05 8.92 2.43
CA GLU A 148 -17.40 8.38 2.29
C GLU A 148 -18.15 9.08 1.15
N LEU A 149 -18.81 8.28 0.32
CA LEU A 149 -19.73 8.74 -0.71
C LEU A 149 -21.14 8.38 -0.24
N ASP A 150 -22.11 9.24 -0.53
CA ASP A 150 -23.51 8.84 -0.40
C ASP A 150 -23.81 7.65 -1.34
N GLU A 151 -24.76 6.82 -0.91
CA GLU A 151 -25.02 5.53 -1.56
C GLU A 151 -25.40 5.67 -3.04
N ALA A 152 -26.24 6.64 -3.37
CA ALA A 152 -26.71 6.85 -4.74
C ALA A 152 -25.55 7.25 -5.67
N THR A 153 -24.69 8.18 -5.21
CA THR A 153 -23.49 8.58 -5.95
C THR A 153 -22.49 7.42 -6.08
N ALA A 154 -22.37 6.57 -5.06
CA ALA A 154 -21.51 5.40 -5.12
C ALA A 154 -22.01 4.38 -6.16
N ASP A 155 -23.30 4.05 -6.14
CA ASP A 155 -23.93 3.12 -7.08
C ASP A 155 -23.79 3.61 -8.54
N GLU A 156 -24.08 4.88 -8.79
CA GLU A 156 -23.93 5.49 -10.13
C GLU A 156 -22.49 5.40 -10.63
N LYS A 157 -21.51 5.65 -9.75
CA LYS A 157 -20.09 5.59 -10.13
C LYS A 157 -19.63 4.17 -10.40
N TRP A 158 -20.03 3.20 -9.59
CA TRP A 158 -19.72 1.80 -9.81
C TRP A 158 -20.29 1.28 -11.14
N ALA A 159 -21.53 1.62 -11.45
CA ALA A 159 -22.19 1.17 -12.68
C ALA A 159 -21.50 1.67 -13.97
N LYS A 160 -20.72 2.75 -13.89
CA LYS A 160 -20.02 3.37 -15.03
C LYS A 160 -18.60 2.85 -15.26
N LEU A 161 -18.09 1.96 -14.41
CA LEU A 161 -16.72 1.44 -14.54
C LEU A 161 -16.68 0.32 -15.56
N GLU A 162 -15.74 0.39 -16.50
CA GLU A 162 -15.58 -0.62 -17.55
C GLU A 162 -15.37 -2.01 -16.96
N MET A 163 -14.64 -2.10 -15.83
CA MET A 163 -14.45 -3.39 -15.17
C MET A 163 -15.73 -4.10 -14.71
N VAL A 164 -16.78 -3.36 -14.37
CA VAL A 164 -18.06 -3.97 -14.00
C VAL A 164 -18.72 -4.56 -15.24
N ALA A 165 -18.64 -3.87 -16.38
CA ALA A 165 -19.14 -4.39 -17.65
C ALA A 165 -18.36 -5.63 -18.10
N THR A 166 -17.02 -5.60 -18.01
CA THR A 166 -16.15 -6.72 -18.36
C THR A 166 -16.39 -7.94 -17.46
N ALA A 167 -16.47 -7.75 -16.14
CA ALA A 167 -16.76 -8.83 -15.19
C ALA A 167 -18.13 -9.47 -15.46
N ARG A 168 -19.17 -8.66 -15.75
CA ARG A 168 -20.51 -9.15 -16.10
C ARG A 168 -20.49 -9.95 -17.42
N LYS A 169 -19.76 -9.50 -18.44
CA LYS A 169 -19.61 -10.24 -19.71
C LYS A 169 -18.94 -11.58 -19.51
N LEU A 170 -17.84 -11.62 -18.75
CA LEU A 170 -17.13 -12.87 -18.47
C LEU A 170 -18.01 -13.84 -17.66
N LEU A 171 -18.70 -13.35 -16.64
CA LEU A 171 -19.66 -14.14 -15.85
C LEU A 171 -20.79 -14.71 -16.73
N ALA A 172 -21.35 -13.90 -17.61
CA ALA A 172 -22.37 -14.33 -18.56
C ALA A 172 -21.85 -15.40 -19.54
N TRP A 173 -20.60 -15.27 -19.99
CA TRP A 173 -19.95 -16.31 -20.80
C TRP A 173 -19.75 -17.61 -20.04
N VAL A 174 -19.46 -17.57 -18.73
CA VAL A 174 -19.35 -18.80 -17.93
C VAL A 174 -20.67 -19.59 -17.97
N GLY A 175 -21.81 -18.91 -17.85
CA GLY A 175 -23.13 -19.53 -18.01
C GLY A 175 -23.34 -20.67 -17.02
N GLU A 176 -23.67 -21.86 -17.52
CA GLU A 176 -23.91 -23.06 -16.70
C GLU A 176 -22.61 -23.74 -16.23
N GLY A 177 -21.46 -23.36 -16.79
CA GLY A 177 -20.16 -23.90 -16.40
C GLY A 177 -19.13 -23.90 -17.53
N ARG A 178 -17.86 -23.72 -17.19
CA ARG A 178 -16.73 -23.77 -18.12
C ARG A 178 -15.65 -24.73 -17.65
N ALA A 179 -15.06 -25.46 -18.58
CA ALA A 179 -14.05 -26.46 -18.25
C ALA A 179 -12.80 -25.81 -17.67
N VAL A 180 -12.35 -26.31 -16.53
CA VAL A 180 -11.16 -25.85 -15.83
C VAL A 180 -10.22 -27.01 -15.54
N ALA A 181 -8.94 -26.69 -15.40
CA ALA A 181 -7.92 -27.60 -14.91
C ALA A 181 -8.11 -27.90 -13.40
N PRO A 182 -7.37 -28.89 -12.86
CA PRO A 182 -7.40 -29.22 -11.44
C PRO A 182 -7.20 -28.02 -10.49
N ASN A 183 -6.39 -27.05 -10.90
CA ASN A 183 -6.09 -25.81 -10.18
C ASN A 183 -7.12 -24.68 -10.37
N GLY A 184 -8.22 -24.91 -11.08
CA GLY A 184 -9.29 -23.93 -11.32
C GLY A 184 -8.99 -22.92 -12.44
N LEU A 185 -7.84 -23.03 -13.12
CA LEU A 185 -7.55 -22.23 -14.30
C LEU A 185 -8.32 -22.73 -15.53
N LEU A 186 -8.63 -21.82 -16.45
CA LEU A 186 -9.23 -22.16 -17.73
C LEU A 186 -8.37 -23.17 -18.50
N LEU A 187 -9.03 -24.16 -19.10
CA LEU A 187 -8.38 -25.03 -20.08
C LEU A 187 -8.04 -24.26 -21.36
N GLU A 188 -7.00 -24.70 -22.06
CA GLU A 188 -6.56 -24.14 -23.35
C GLU A 188 -7.70 -24.06 -24.38
N SER A 189 -8.58 -25.07 -24.38
CA SER A 189 -9.76 -25.13 -25.27
C SER A 189 -10.75 -23.98 -25.04
N GLU A 190 -10.78 -23.38 -23.86
CA GLU A 190 -11.72 -22.31 -23.51
C GLU A 190 -11.15 -20.91 -23.81
N LEU A 191 -9.83 -20.76 -23.92
CA LEU A 191 -9.15 -19.45 -23.92
C LEU A 191 -9.64 -18.50 -25.01
N VAL A 192 -9.79 -18.98 -26.25
CA VAL A 192 -10.24 -18.14 -27.38
C VAL A 192 -11.66 -17.62 -27.13
N SER A 193 -12.56 -18.49 -26.65
CA SER A 193 -13.95 -18.10 -26.40
C SER A 193 -14.08 -17.18 -25.19
N ALA A 194 -13.28 -17.40 -24.15
CA ALA A 194 -13.23 -16.56 -22.95
C ALA A 194 -12.69 -15.16 -23.27
N ALA A 195 -11.62 -15.10 -24.06
CA ALA A 195 -11.03 -13.84 -24.55
C ALA A 195 -12.05 -13.05 -25.38
N ALA A 196 -12.74 -13.72 -26.32
CA ALA A 196 -13.78 -13.09 -27.14
C ALA A 196 -14.93 -12.52 -26.30
N ALA A 197 -15.31 -13.18 -25.20
CA ALA A 197 -16.37 -12.69 -24.31
C ALA A 197 -16.06 -11.32 -23.69
N ILE A 198 -14.78 -11.02 -23.45
CA ILE A 198 -14.32 -9.73 -22.92
C ILE A 198 -13.77 -8.80 -24.02
N GLY A 199 -14.04 -9.11 -25.29
CA GLY A 199 -13.70 -8.25 -26.42
C GLY A 199 -12.27 -8.39 -26.94
N LEU A 200 -11.55 -9.46 -26.57
CA LEU A 200 -10.22 -9.74 -27.09
C LEU A 200 -10.28 -10.70 -28.28
N ASP A 201 -9.54 -10.38 -29.34
CA ASP A 201 -9.46 -11.19 -30.55
C ASP A 201 -8.07 -11.82 -30.68
N ILE A 202 -8.01 -13.15 -30.50
CA ILE A 202 -6.78 -13.92 -30.39
C ILE A 202 -6.87 -15.25 -31.14
N VAL A 203 -5.72 -15.84 -31.41
CA VAL A 203 -5.61 -17.18 -31.98
C VAL A 203 -4.87 -18.07 -30.98
N PHE A 204 -5.37 -19.27 -30.73
CA PHE A 204 -4.63 -20.24 -29.93
C PHE A 204 -3.57 -20.95 -30.80
N ASP A 205 -2.33 -20.90 -30.35
CA ASP A 205 -1.19 -21.61 -30.93
C ASP A 205 -0.27 -22.07 -29.79
N ALA A 206 -0.23 -23.38 -29.54
CA ALA A 206 0.58 -23.98 -28.50
C ALA A 206 2.10 -23.75 -28.70
N GLN A 207 2.53 -23.36 -29.90
CA GLN A 207 3.92 -23.02 -30.22
C GLN A 207 4.16 -21.50 -30.30
N ALA A 208 3.18 -20.69 -29.90
CA ALA A 208 3.33 -19.24 -29.88
C ALA A 208 4.56 -18.82 -29.05
N ALA A 209 5.43 -18.02 -29.64
CA ALA A 209 6.56 -17.46 -28.94
C ALA A 209 6.10 -16.55 -27.78
N SER A 210 6.95 -16.42 -26.76
CA SER A 210 6.71 -15.45 -25.69
C SER A 210 6.80 -14.03 -26.26
N ALA A 211 5.65 -13.40 -26.48
CA ALA A 211 5.52 -12.01 -26.89
C ALA A 211 5.52 -11.09 -25.64
N PRO A 212 5.80 -9.78 -25.79
CA PRO A 212 5.59 -8.82 -24.73
C PRO A 212 4.15 -8.91 -24.22
N LEU A 213 3.97 -9.05 -22.91
CA LEU A 213 2.64 -9.09 -22.31
C LEU A 213 2.03 -7.69 -22.42
N LEU A 214 0.98 -7.56 -23.24
CA LEU A 214 0.19 -6.35 -23.36
C LEU A 214 -1.15 -6.58 -22.67
N TRP A 215 -1.65 -5.54 -21.98
CA TRP A 215 -2.97 -5.59 -21.34
C TRP A 215 -4.06 -5.99 -22.33
N GLU A 216 -4.04 -5.36 -23.51
CA GLU A 216 -4.87 -5.73 -24.65
C GLU A 216 -3.95 -6.16 -25.82
N PRO A 217 -3.96 -7.44 -26.21
CA PRO A 217 -3.21 -7.88 -27.38
C PRO A 217 -3.75 -7.25 -28.67
N VAL A 218 -2.89 -7.14 -29.68
CA VAL A 218 -3.33 -6.78 -31.03
C VAL A 218 -4.26 -7.88 -31.56
N SER A 219 -5.32 -7.50 -32.26
CA SER A 219 -6.25 -8.46 -32.89
C SER A 219 -5.50 -9.50 -33.72
N GLY A 220 -5.84 -10.78 -33.51
CA GLY A 220 -5.20 -11.92 -34.16
C GLY A 220 -3.87 -12.36 -33.53
N THR A 221 -3.48 -11.82 -32.37
CA THR A 221 -2.27 -12.28 -31.67
C THR A 221 -2.37 -13.77 -31.31
N SER A 222 -1.33 -14.53 -31.65
CA SER A 222 -1.20 -15.94 -31.27
C SER A 222 -0.77 -16.08 -29.81
N ILE A 223 -1.47 -16.92 -29.04
CA ILE A 223 -1.17 -17.22 -27.64
C ILE A 223 -1.20 -18.74 -27.39
N GLY A 224 -0.30 -19.22 -26.55
CA GLY A 224 -0.21 -20.61 -26.12
C GLY A 224 -0.72 -20.86 -24.71
N SER A 225 -0.97 -19.82 -23.90
CA SER A 225 -1.45 -19.98 -22.52
C SER A 225 -2.17 -18.75 -21.97
N LEU A 226 -2.91 -18.92 -20.86
CA LEU A 226 -3.57 -17.84 -20.13
C LEU A 226 -2.57 -16.78 -19.61
N ALA A 227 -1.34 -17.17 -19.29
CA ALA A 227 -0.30 -16.25 -18.82
C ALA A 227 0.05 -15.15 -19.85
N GLN A 228 -0.26 -15.38 -21.13
CA GLN A 228 -0.07 -14.41 -22.21
C GLN A 228 -1.27 -13.46 -22.39
N LEU A 229 -2.32 -13.60 -21.57
CA LEU A 229 -3.54 -12.78 -21.60
C LEU A 229 -3.75 -12.11 -20.23
N PRO A 230 -2.95 -11.08 -19.88
CA PRO A 230 -2.98 -10.48 -18.54
C PRO A 230 -4.37 -9.94 -18.15
N LYS A 231 -5.12 -9.34 -19.09
CA LYS A 231 -6.50 -8.90 -18.84
C LYS A 231 -7.42 -10.05 -18.49
N LEU A 232 -7.46 -11.11 -19.30
CA LEU A 232 -8.30 -12.28 -19.01
C LEU A 232 -7.89 -12.97 -17.69
N GLY A 233 -6.58 -13.12 -17.46
CA GLY A 233 -6.04 -13.67 -16.21
C GLY A 233 -6.48 -12.89 -14.98
N ALA A 234 -6.40 -11.56 -15.02
CA ALA A 234 -6.79 -10.69 -13.91
C ALA A 234 -8.30 -10.79 -13.60
N TYR A 235 -9.16 -10.79 -14.61
CA TYR A 235 -10.60 -10.96 -14.39
C TYR A 235 -10.95 -12.35 -13.90
N TRP A 236 -10.35 -13.40 -14.47
CA TRP A 236 -10.58 -14.78 -14.04
C TRP A 236 -10.21 -14.97 -12.57
N ASP A 237 -9.01 -14.52 -12.18
CA ASP A 237 -8.52 -14.58 -10.80
C ASP A 237 -9.39 -13.73 -9.85
N ALA A 238 -9.76 -12.51 -10.26
CA ALA A 238 -10.63 -11.66 -9.46
C ALA A 238 -12.01 -12.29 -9.22
N LEU A 239 -12.62 -12.93 -10.23
CA LEU A 239 -13.90 -13.63 -10.09
C LEU A 239 -13.81 -14.84 -9.15
N LEU A 240 -12.74 -15.62 -9.24
CA LEU A 240 -12.47 -16.73 -8.33
C LEU A 240 -12.29 -16.25 -6.88
N ARG A 241 -11.45 -15.23 -6.66
CA ARG A 241 -11.16 -14.66 -5.34
C ARG A 241 -12.37 -14.01 -4.69
N ALA A 242 -13.20 -13.36 -5.49
CA ALA A 242 -14.44 -12.76 -5.04
C ALA A 242 -15.55 -13.80 -4.79
N GLY A 243 -15.29 -15.08 -5.05
CA GLY A 243 -16.24 -16.17 -4.84
C GLY A 243 -17.39 -16.19 -5.84
N LEU A 244 -17.29 -15.45 -6.96
CA LEU A 244 -18.29 -15.50 -8.03
C LEU A 244 -18.23 -16.82 -8.78
N LEU A 245 -17.06 -17.45 -8.82
CA LEU A 245 -16.86 -18.74 -9.45
C LEU A 245 -16.45 -19.76 -8.40
N THR A 246 -17.03 -20.95 -8.49
CA THR A 246 -16.63 -22.11 -7.70
C THR A 246 -16.39 -23.30 -8.61
N LYS A 247 -15.51 -24.20 -8.20
CA LYS A 247 -15.20 -25.40 -8.96
C LYS A 247 -16.13 -26.54 -8.55
N GLN A 248 -16.85 -27.11 -9.51
CA GLN A 248 -17.71 -28.29 -9.36
C GLN A 248 -17.43 -29.24 -10.53
N ASP A 249 -17.02 -30.48 -10.25
CA ASP A 249 -16.78 -31.52 -11.27
C ASP A 249 -15.91 -31.06 -12.46
N GLU A 250 -14.77 -30.41 -12.19
CA GLU A 250 -13.88 -29.83 -13.22
C GLU A 250 -14.50 -28.71 -14.08
N LEU A 251 -15.62 -28.14 -13.63
CA LEU A 251 -16.23 -26.93 -14.20
C LEU A 251 -16.11 -25.77 -13.21
N ALA A 252 -15.77 -24.59 -13.71
CA ALA A 252 -16.04 -23.34 -13.00
C ALA A 252 -17.48 -22.94 -13.26
N VAL A 253 -18.27 -22.84 -12.19
CA VAL A 253 -19.69 -22.47 -12.24
C VAL A 253 -19.94 -21.19 -11.42
N PRO A 254 -20.90 -20.34 -11.83
CA PRO A 254 -21.25 -19.16 -11.05
C PRO A 254 -21.87 -19.52 -9.70
N THR A 255 -21.47 -18.81 -8.64
CA THR A 255 -22.15 -18.87 -7.34
C THR A 255 -23.40 -17.99 -7.42
N PRO A 256 -24.64 -18.53 -7.31
CA PRO A 256 -25.85 -17.77 -7.66
C PRO A 256 -26.02 -16.47 -6.86
N VAL A 257 -25.91 -16.53 -5.54
CA VAL A 257 -26.11 -15.36 -4.64
C VAL A 257 -25.11 -14.24 -4.94
N VAL A 258 -23.85 -14.59 -5.20
CA VAL A 258 -22.77 -13.62 -5.44
C VAL A 258 -22.86 -13.07 -6.87
N SER A 259 -23.29 -13.91 -7.82
CA SER A 259 -23.55 -13.52 -9.21
C SER A 259 -24.69 -12.53 -9.31
N ASP A 260 -25.80 -12.79 -8.61
CA ASP A 260 -26.95 -11.87 -8.53
C ASP A 260 -26.54 -10.51 -7.96
N ALA A 261 -25.64 -10.49 -6.97
CA ALA A 261 -25.11 -9.25 -6.43
C ALA A 261 -24.31 -8.44 -7.48
N LEU A 262 -23.48 -9.08 -8.31
CA LEU A 262 -22.75 -8.37 -9.36
C LEU A 262 -23.68 -7.83 -10.46
N LEU A 263 -24.71 -8.61 -10.80
CA LEU A 263 -25.72 -8.23 -11.78
C LEU A 263 -26.64 -7.11 -11.29
N ALA A 264 -26.82 -6.98 -9.97
CA ALA A 264 -27.55 -5.86 -9.38
C ALA A 264 -26.86 -4.51 -9.61
N ASP A 265 -27.66 -3.50 -9.92
CA ASP A 265 -27.15 -2.15 -10.19
C ASP A 265 -26.88 -1.37 -8.90
N THR A 266 -27.68 -1.60 -7.85
CA THR A 266 -27.65 -0.85 -6.59
C THR A 266 -27.60 -1.75 -5.35
N GLY A 267 -27.18 -1.18 -4.22
CA GLY A 267 -27.28 -1.81 -2.90
C GLY A 267 -25.97 -2.34 -2.35
N PHE A 268 -25.93 -2.58 -1.03
CA PHE A 268 -24.71 -2.90 -0.29
C PHE A 268 -23.98 -4.14 -0.83
N GLY A 269 -24.70 -5.24 -1.09
CA GLY A 269 -24.11 -6.45 -1.67
C GLY A 269 -23.55 -6.23 -3.07
N ALA A 270 -24.24 -5.44 -3.90
CA ALA A 270 -23.79 -5.12 -5.25
C ALA A 270 -22.52 -4.26 -5.25
N ARG A 271 -22.42 -3.31 -4.32
CA ARG A 271 -21.19 -2.52 -4.13
C ARG A 271 -20.06 -3.38 -3.59
N GLY A 272 -20.33 -4.19 -2.56
CA GLY A 272 -19.33 -5.05 -1.93
C GLY A 272 -18.65 -5.98 -2.92
N ILE A 273 -19.42 -6.62 -3.82
CA ILE A 273 -18.82 -7.53 -4.79
C ILE A 273 -17.99 -6.80 -5.86
N LYS A 274 -18.44 -5.63 -6.32
CA LYS A 274 -17.67 -4.80 -7.27
C LYS A 274 -16.37 -4.29 -6.63
N ASP A 275 -16.42 -3.98 -5.33
CA ASP A 275 -15.27 -3.58 -4.53
C ASP A 275 -14.24 -4.71 -4.38
N ILE A 276 -14.66 -5.94 -4.12
CA ILE A 276 -13.76 -7.11 -4.04
C ILE A 276 -13.16 -7.45 -5.42
N ILE A 277 -13.94 -7.34 -6.51
CA ILE A 277 -13.41 -7.53 -7.87
C ILE A 277 -12.33 -6.48 -8.18
N ALA A 278 -12.58 -5.21 -7.86
CA ALA A 278 -11.63 -4.12 -8.05
C ALA A 278 -10.32 -4.36 -7.29
N GLU A 279 -10.42 -4.74 -6.02
CA GLU A 279 -9.28 -5.14 -5.18
C GLU A 279 -8.49 -6.29 -5.82
N GLY A 280 -9.19 -7.34 -6.29
CA GLY A 280 -8.60 -8.49 -6.96
C GLY A 280 -7.85 -8.11 -8.24
N ILE A 281 -8.42 -7.24 -9.06
CA ILE A 281 -7.78 -6.75 -10.29
C ILE A 281 -6.53 -5.92 -9.96
N TYR A 282 -6.60 -4.98 -9.01
CA TYR A 282 -5.43 -4.23 -8.56
C TYR A 282 -4.31 -5.15 -8.09
N ALA A 283 -4.63 -6.09 -7.19
CA ALA A 283 -3.66 -7.03 -6.64
C ALA A 283 -3.06 -7.90 -7.74
N HIS A 284 -3.89 -8.48 -8.62
CA HIS A 284 -3.40 -9.34 -9.70
C HIS A 284 -2.45 -8.62 -10.64
N ILE A 285 -2.80 -7.39 -11.07
CA ILE A 285 -1.95 -6.61 -11.98
C ILE A 285 -0.62 -6.25 -11.30
N LEU A 286 -0.63 -5.90 -10.01
CA LEU A 286 0.57 -5.52 -9.28
C LEU A 286 1.49 -6.73 -9.00
N LEU A 287 0.93 -7.89 -8.66
CA LEU A 287 1.69 -9.13 -8.42
C LEU A 287 2.26 -9.73 -9.70
N ASN A 288 1.52 -9.61 -10.80
CA ASN A 288 1.92 -10.14 -12.10
C ASN A 288 2.46 -9.04 -13.02
N ALA A 289 2.90 -7.93 -12.44
CA ALA A 289 3.51 -6.80 -13.13
C ALA A 289 4.56 -7.30 -14.13
N ILE A 290 4.36 -6.94 -15.39
CA ILE A 290 4.97 -7.51 -16.59
C ILE A 290 6.51 -7.35 -16.55
N GLY A 291 7.21 -8.39 -16.11
CA GLY A 291 8.67 -8.46 -16.12
C GLY A 291 9.16 -9.87 -15.73
N PRO A 292 10.27 -10.36 -16.29
CA PRO A 292 10.86 -11.62 -15.86
C PRO A 292 11.59 -11.47 -14.51
N GLU A 293 11.48 -12.51 -13.68
CA GLU A 293 12.16 -12.80 -12.40
C GLU A 293 12.05 -11.76 -11.27
N SER A 294 11.31 -12.08 -10.20
CA SER A 294 11.41 -11.66 -8.77
C SER A 294 11.85 -10.22 -8.42
N ASP A 295 11.85 -9.29 -9.36
CA ASP A 295 12.23 -7.90 -9.21
C ASP A 295 10.96 -7.07 -9.02
N HIS A 296 10.65 -6.82 -7.75
CA HIS A 296 9.46 -6.09 -7.35
C HIS A 296 9.59 -4.57 -7.52
N THR A 297 10.67 -4.04 -8.08
CA THR A 297 10.88 -2.59 -8.20
C THR A 297 9.81 -1.91 -9.07
N ILE A 298 9.35 -2.58 -10.14
CA ILE A 298 8.25 -2.08 -10.98
C ILE A 298 6.95 -2.05 -10.16
N THR A 299 6.63 -3.13 -9.45
CA THR A 299 5.46 -3.23 -8.57
C THR A 299 5.48 -2.16 -7.49
N GLN A 300 6.63 -1.97 -6.82
CA GLN A 300 6.82 -0.97 -5.78
C GLN A 300 6.62 0.46 -6.32
N MET A 301 7.18 0.77 -7.49
CA MET A 301 6.99 2.07 -8.14
C MET A 301 5.51 2.30 -8.53
N ALA A 302 4.87 1.30 -9.14
CA ALA A 302 3.45 1.38 -9.49
C ALA A 302 2.56 1.55 -8.26
N ALA A 303 2.81 0.77 -7.19
CA ALA A 303 2.12 0.86 -5.92
C ALA A 303 2.28 2.26 -5.28
N ALA A 304 3.50 2.83 -5.29
CA ALA A 304 3.76 4.18 -4.78
C ALA A 304 3.01 5.25 -5.59
N LEU A 305 3.00 5.15 -6.93
CA LEU A 305 2.24 6.06 -7.79
C LEU A 305 0.73 5.95 -7.54
N LEU A 306 0.19 4.74 -7.41
CA LEU A 306 -1.23 4.50 -7.12
C LEU A 306 -1.64 5.04 -5.76
N SER A 307 -0.84 4.75 -4.73
CA SER A 307 -0.96 5.31 -3.39
C SER A 307 -1.06 6.84 -3.44
N LYS A 308 -0.13 7.50 -4.14
CA LYS A 308 -0.17 8.95 -4.30
C LYS A 308 -1.37 9.43 -5.12
N ALA A 309 -1.76 8.71 -6.18
CA ALA A 309 -2.93 9.02 -7.00
C ALA A 309 -4.26 8.89 -6.23
N GLY A 310 -4.31 8.03 -5.21
CA GLY A 310 -5.42 7.89 -4.26
C GLY A 310 -5.47 8.96 -3.16
N SER A 311 -4.38 9.72 -2.97
CA SER A 311 -4.28 10.75 -1.93
C SER A 311 -5.10 12.02 -2.22
N ASN A 312 -5.06 12.97 -1.29
CA ASN A 312 -5.58 14.34 -1.49
C ASN A 312 -4.72 15.18 -2.43
N ASN A 313 -3.44 14.80 -2.64
CA ASN A 313 -2.46 15.51 -3.45
C ASN A 313 -1.90 14.60 -4.55
N PRO A 314 -2.71 14.24 -5.56
CA PRO A 314 -2.29 13.36 -6.65
C PRO A 314 -1.14 13.94 -7.45
N PRO A 315 -0.21 13.11 -7.96
CA PRO A 315 0.96 13.57 -8.68
C PRO A 315 0.58 14.07 -10.08
N ARG A 316 1.36 15.01 -10.61
CA ARG A 316 1.25 15.42 -12.01
C ARG A 316 1.72 14.28 -12.91
N THR A 317 0.92 13.92 -13.90
CA THR A 317 1.22 12.79 -14.81
C THR A 317 2.57 12.94 -15.49
N GLN A 318 2.87 14.15 -15.99
CA GLN A 318 4.15 14.43 -16.66
C GLN A 318 5.35 14.16 -15.74
N VAL A 319 5.26 14.51 -14.46
CA VAL A 319 6.34 14.32 -13.50
C VAL A 319 6.43 12.86 -13.06
N ALA A 320 5.28 12.19 -12.90
CA ALA A 320 5.22 10.78 -12.49
C ALA A 320 5.86 9.81 -13.49
N PHE A 321 5.83 10.14 -14.79
CA PHE A 321 6.40 9.32 -15.86
C PHE A 321 7.67 9.91 -16.47
N GLN A 322 8.20 10.99 -15.90
CA GLN A 322 9.46 11.55 -16.36
C GLN A 322 10.61 10.68 -15.84
N ILE A 323 11.38 10.12 -16.76
CA ILE A 323 12.69 9.55 -16.44
C ILE A 323 13.64 10.74 -16.25
N PRO A 324 14.20 10.95 -15.04
CA PRO A 324 15.16 12.04 -14.82
C PRO A 324 16.39 11.82 -15.70
N GLY A 325 17.02 12.91 -16.17
CA GLY A 325 18.35 12.84 -16.78
C GLY A 325 19.42 12.61 -15.71
N VAL A 326 20.62 12.16 -16.12
CA VAL A 326 21.76 12.03 -15.18
C VAL A 326 22.11 13.40 -14.58
N GLU A 327 21.93 14.46 -15.35
CA GLU A 327 22.09 15.86 -14.96
C GLU A 327 21.02 16.37 -13.99
N ASP A 328 19.86 15.71 -13.91
CA ASP A 328 18.76 16.05 -12.98
C ASP A 328 18.94 15.36 -11.62
N LEU A 329 19.90 14.43 -11.51
CA LEU A 329 20.19 13.66 -10.31
C LEU A 329 21.42 14.21 -9.58
N GLU A 330 21.41 14.13 -8.26
CA GLU A 330 22.62 14.40 -7.48
C GLU A 330 23.74 13.42 -7.86
N PRO A 331 25.04 13.79 -7.77
CA PRO A 331 26.14 12.93 -8.16
C PRO A 331 26.12 11.54 -7.50
N GLU A 332 25.64 11.48 -6.26
CA GLU A 332 25.50 10.25 -5.48
C GLU A 332 24.35 9.36 -6.00
N GLN A 333 23.36 9.93 -6.69
CA GLN A 333 22.17 9.25 -7.22
C GLN A 333 22.29 8.86 -8.70
N ALA A 334 23.34 9.31 -9.40
CA ALA A 334 23.54 9.00 -10.82
C ALA A 334 23.50 7.48 -11.14
N HIS A 335 23.86 6.64 -10.17
CA HIS A 335 23.79 5.18 -10.30
C HIS A 335 22.36 4.62 -10.37
N LEU A 336 21.34 5.39 -10.00
CA LEU A 336 19.92 5.02 -10.06
C LEU A 336 19.33 5.22 -11.46
N GLN A 337 20.03 5.90 -12.37
CA GLN A 337 19.52 6.17 -13.72
C GLN A 337 19.05 4.90 -14.46
N PRO A 338 19.81 3.80 -14.51
CA PRO A 338 19.35 2.59 -15.20
C PRO A 338 18.13 1.96 -14.53
N LEU A 339 17.99 2.13 -13.20
CA LEU A 339 16.82 1.66 -12.47
C LEU A 339 15.59 2.47 -12.87
N PHE A 340 15.69 3.80 -13.02
CA PHE A 340 14.58 4.63 -13.49
C PHE A 340 14.20 4.33 -14.94
N GLU A 341 15.17 4.14 -15.83
CA GLU A 341 14.95 3.76 -17.23
C GLU A 341 14.19 2.43 -17.37
N LYS A 342 14.39 1.51 -16.43
CA LYS A 342 13.65 0.24 -16.35
C LYS A 342 12.28 0.39 -15.68
N THR A 343 12.24 1.00 -14.50
CA THR A 343 11.08 0.95 -13.59
C THR A 343 9.95 1.88 -13.99
N ILE A 344 10.26 3.07 -14.51
CA ILE A 344 9.24 4.07 -14.86
C ILE A 344 8.38 3.60 -16.05
N PRO A 345 8.95 3.11 -17.17
CA PRO A 345 8.13 2.57 -18.26
C PRO A 345 7.28 1.37 -17.84
N GLY A 346 7.82 0.49 -16.99
CA GLY A 346 7.07 -0.65 -16.44
C GLY A 346 5.89 -0.19 -15.58
N ALA A 347 6.12 0.76 -14.68
CA ALA A 347 5.06 1.34 -13.85
C ALA A 347 4.02 2.08 -14.71
N GLU A 348 4.44 2.82 -15.73
CA GLU A 348 3.54 3.48 -16.68
C GLU A 348 2.64 2.47 -17.41
N ALA A 349 3.20 1.33 -17.84
CA ALA A 349 2.43 0.27 -18.49
C ALA A 349 1.33 -0.29 -17.55
N ILE A 350 1.64 -0.49 -16.27
CA ILE A 350 0.66 -0.89 -15.24
C ILE A 350 -0.43 0.18 -15.06
N ILE A 351 -0.04 1.45 -14.94
CA ILE A 351 -1.01 2.54 -14.76
C ILE A 351 -1.94 2.66 -15.98
N LYS A 352 -1.42 2.44 -17.20
CA LYS A 352 -2.24 2.42 -18.43
C LYS A 352 -3.17 1.21 -18.49
N ALA A 353 -2.73 0.03 -18.05
CA ALA A 353 -3.60 -1.14 -17.93
C ALA A 353 -4.78 -0.86 -16.98
N LEU A 354 -4.50 -0.24 -15.83
CA LEU A 354 -5.53 0.17 -14.87
C LEU A 354 -6.43 1.28 -15.42
N GLU A 355 -5.89 2.20 -16.22
CA GLU A 355 -6.70 3.23 -16.89
C GLU A 355 -7.72 2.62 -17.86
N ALA A 356 -7.30 1.63 -18.65
CA ALA A 356 -8.18 0.96 -19.62
C ALA A 356 -9.44 0.36 -18.96
N GLU A 357 -9.34 -0.05 -17.69
CA GLU A 357 -10.47 -0.59 -16.92
C GLU A 357 -11.22 0.47 -16.08
N GLY A 358 -10.82 1.74 -16.19
CA GLY A 358 -11.37 2.85 -15.42
C GLY A 358 -10.92 2.87 -13.95
N LEU A 359 -9.94 2.06 -13.57
CA LEU A 359 -9.41 1.96 -12.22
C LEU A 359 -8.51 3.15 -11.85
N VAL A 360 -7.89 3.77 -12.85
CA VAL A 360 -7.12 5.00 -12.72
C VAL A 360 -7.56 5.96 -13.82
N ARG A 361 -7.45 7.27 -13.57
CA ARG A 361 -7.63 8.32 -14.59
C ARG A 361 -6.30 8.99 -14.84
N ILE A 362 -5.85 8.95 -16.09
CA ILE A 362 -4.66 9.65 -16.55
C ILE A 362 -5.10 10.96 -17.19
N GLY A 363 -4.88 12.07 -16.49
CA GLY A 363 -5.14 13.42 -17.00
C GLY A 363 -3.95 14.33 -16.74
N LYS A 364 -4.20 15.58 -16.34
CA LYS A 364 -3.14 16.46 -15.81
C LYS A 364 -2.47 15.88 -14.54
N HIS A 365 -3.26 15.15 -13.76
CA HIS A 365 -2.79 14.42 -12.57
C HIS A 365 -3.29 12.99 -12.65
N LEU A 366 -2.50 12.04 -12.12
CA LEU A 366 -2.93 10.67 -11.93
C LEU A 366 -3.94 10.62 -10.79
N ARG A 367 -5.12 10.06 -11.01
CA ARG A 367 -6.18 10.01 -9.98
C ARG A 367 -6.85 8.66 -9.93
N VAL A 368 -7.03 8.14 -8.72
CA VAL A 368 -7.90 7.00 -8.47
C VAL A 368 -9.32 7.51 -8.20
N PRO A 369 -10.35 7.05 -8.93
CA PRO A 369 -11.74 7.40 -8.65
C PRO A 369 -12.08 7.15 -7.18
N ARG A 370 -12.82 8.08 -6.55
CA ARG A 370 -13.11 8.02 -5.11
C ARG A 370 -13.72 6.69 -4.66
N VAL A 371 -14.59 6.12 -5.51
CA VAL A 371 -15.29 4.87 -5.21
C VAL A 371 -14.37 3.65 -5.15
N LEU A 372 -13.16 3.74 -5.70
CA LEU A 372 -12.16 2.67 -5.77
C LEU A 372 -11.03 2.79 -4.74
N ARG A 373 -11.04 3.87 -3.95
CA ARG A 373 -9.92 4.16 -3.04
C ARG A 373 -9.81 3.11 -1.93
N ALA A 374 -10.94 2.64 -1.41
CA ALA A 374 -10.96 1.57 -0.41
C ALA A 374 -10.46 0.23 -0.99
N SER A 375 -10.89 -0.14 -2.20
CA SER A 375 -10.41 -1.34 -2.89
C SER A 375 -8.91 -1.27 -3.18
N LEU A 376 -8.43 -0.10 -3.62
CA LEU A 376 -7.00 0.12 -3.84
C LEU A 376 -6.20 0.00 -2.54
N GLU A 377 -6.68 0.61 -1.45
CA GLU A 377 -6.02 0.54 -0.14
C GLU A 377 -5.82 -0.91 0.31
N ARG A 378 -6.89 -1.72 0.29
CA ARG A 378 -6.78 -3.14 0.65
C ARG A 378 -5.87 -3.93 -0.28
N ALA A 379 -5.92 -3.64 -1.59
CA ALA A 379 -4.99 -4.26 -2.54
C ALA A 379 -3.54 -3.91 -2.21
N LEU A 380 -3.23 -2.64 -1.91
CA LEU A 380 -1.87 -2.22 -1.54
C LEU A 380 -1.39 -2.84 -0.23
N THR A 381 -2.26 -2.98 0.78
CA THR A 381 -1.94 -3.70 2.02
C THR A 381 -1.54 -5.14 1.72
N ARG A 382 -2.31 -5.84 0.89
CA ARG A 382 -1.99 -7.21 0.47
C ARG A 382 -0.66 -7.29 -0.28
N ILE A 383 -0.41 -6.35 -1.21
CA ILE A 383 0.87 -6.30 -1.93
C ILE A 383 2.03 -6.08 -0.95
N ALA A 384 1.87 -5.22 0.05
CA ALA A 384 2.90 -5.02 1.06
C ALA A 384 3.20 -6.31 1.82
N GLU A 385 2.17 -7.09 2.20
CA GLU A 385 2.35 -8.40 2.85
C GLU A 385 3.06 -9.42 1.95
N GLU A 386 2.72 -9.49 0.66
CA GLU A 386 3.30 -10.48 -0.27
C GLU A 386 4.69 -10.08 -0.81
N VAL A 387 5.01 -8.78 -0.88
CA VAL A 387 6.27 -8.26 -1.46
C VAL A 387 7.31 -7.86 -0.40
N LEU A 388 6.88 -7.45 0.80
CA LEU A 388 7.76 -6.99 1.88
C LEU A 388 7.83 -7.94 3.09
N GLY A 389 6.93 -8.93 3.17
CA GLY A 389 7.00 -10.04 4.13
C GLY A 389 7.89 -11.16 3.62
#